data_AF-A0A1N7IB24-F1
#
_entry.id   AF-A0A1N7IB24-F1
#
_cell.length_a   1.000
_cell.length_b   1.000
_cell.length_c   1.000
_cell.angle_alpha   90.00
_cell.angle_beta   90.00
_cell.angle_gamma   90.00
#
_symmetry.space_group_name_H-M   'P 1'
#
loop_
_entity.id
_entity.type
_entity.pdbx_description
1 polymer ?
#
loop_
_entity_poly.entity_id
_entity_poly.type
_entity_poly.pdbx_seq_one_letter_code
_entity_poly.pdbx_strand_id
1 'polypeptide(L)'
;MKSFKKSLLDLFNLNSKEEIVNELHDLIDGHKSSIATRLEREFIFTDYDTKEFVATDCFITPPMKGEYYVTNRAIYEVLQVTHAASSLRTPGTIQVRKQREFKTAG
;
A
#
# COMPACT_ATOMS: atom_id res chain seq x y z
N MET A 1 -35.86 -26.69 13.59
CA MET A 1 -35.11 -25.87 12.61
C MET A 1 -34.21 -24.91 13.38
N LYS A 2 -32.88 -24.99 13.26
CA LYS A 2 -31.98 -24.00 13.87
C LYS A 2 -32.07 -22.71 13.04
N SER A 3 -32.17 -21.54 13.69
CA SER A 3 -32.19 -20.27 12.94
C SER A 3 -30.82 -20.07 12.27
N PHE A 4 -30.81 -19.38 11.13
CA PHE A 4 -29.58 -19.05 10.40
C PHE A 4 -28.49 -18.44 11.31
N LYS A 5 -28.90 -17.60 12.27
CA LYS A 5 -28.04 -17.05 13.32
C LYS A 5 -27.38 -18.13 14.20
N LYS A 6 -28.14 -19.15 14.61
CA LYS A 6 -27.62 -20.25 15.46
C LYS A 6 -26.71 -21.18 14.67
N SER A 7 -27.02 -21.42 13.40
CA SER A 7 -26.15 -22.18 12.50
C SER A 7 -24.82 -21.47 12.21
N LEU A 8 -24.83 -20.14 12.05
CA LEU A 8 -23.61 -19.34 11.89
C LEU A 8 -22.74 -19.35 13.14
N LEU A 9 -23.33 -19.16 14.33
CA LEU A 9 -22.60 -19.20 15.59
C LEU A 9 -21.98 -20.57 15.88
N ASP A 10 -22.72 -21.65 15.59
CA ASP A 10 -22.22 -23.02 15.71
C ASP A 10 -21.07 -23.29 14.71
N LEU A 11 -21.10 -22.70 13.51
CA LEU A 11 -20.09 -22.92 12.45
C LEU A 11 -18.75 -22.25 12.76
N PHE A 12 -18.78 -21.09 13.42
CA PHE A 12 -17.59 -20.35 13.84
C PHE A 12 -17.18 -20.65 15.30
N ASN A 13 -17.93 -21.52 15.99
CA ASN A 13 -17.69 -21.91 17.39
C ASN A 13 -17.56 -20.73 18.37
N LEU A 14 -18.30 -19.64 18.11
CA LEU A 14 -18.23 -18.39 18.88
C LEU A 14 -19.27 -18.44 20.02
N ASN A 15 -18.81 -18.49 21.26
CA ASN A 15 -19.65 -18.77 22.43
C ASN A 15 -19.97 -17.53 23.26
N SER A 16 -19.24 -16.42 23.06
CA SER A 16 -19.43 -15.15 23.75
C SER A 16 -19.64 -13.97 22.78
N LYS A 17 -20.28 -12.90 23.28
CA LYS A 17 -20.45 -11.65 22.50
C LYS A 17 -19.11 -11.03 22.09
N GLU A 18 -18.09 -11.15 22.93
CA GLU A 18 -16.76 -10.59 22.68
C GLU A 18 -16.02 -11.35 21.56
N GLU A 19 -16.10 -12.68 21.55
CA GLU A 19 -15.55 -13.51 20.46
C GLU A 19 -16.21 -13.17 19.11
N ILE A 20 -17.52 -12.94 19.08
CA ILE A 20 -18.23 -12.53 17.86
C ILE A 20 -17.75 -11.18 17.35
N VAL A 21 -17.52 -10.22 18.25
CA VAL A 21 -17.05 -8.89 17.88
C VAL A 21 -15.62 -8.95 17.35
N ASN A 22 -14.74 -9.73 17.98
CA ASN A 22 -13.36 -9.89 17.54
C ASN A 22 -13.28 -10.59 16.17
N GLU A 23 -14.02 -11.69 15.97
CA GLU A 23 -14.03 -12.39 14.68
C GLU A 23 -14.58 -11.51 13.55
N LEU A 24 -15.62 -10.71 13.83
CA LEU A 24 -16.13 -9.72 12.87
C LEU A 24 -15.11 -8.61 12.60
N HIS A 25 -14.38 -8.16 13.62
CA HIS A 25 -13.33 -7.17 13.46
C HIS A 25 -12.19 -7.71 12.58
N ASP A 26 -11.74 -8.94 12.82
CA ASP A 26 -10.69 -9.61 12.06
C ASP A 26 -11.11 -9.89 10.61
N LEU A 27 -12.37 -10.28 10.38
CA LEU A 27 -12.93 -10.43 9.03
C LEU A 27 -13.00 -9.09 8.29
N ILE A 28 -13.42 -8.02 8.98
CA ILE A 28 -13.52 -6.68 8.39
C ILE A 28 -12.12 -6.12 8.10
N ASP A 29 -11.17 -6.25 9.03
CA ASP A 29 -9.79 -5.79 8.83
C ASP A 29 -9.07 -6.63 7.79
N GLY A 30 -9.26 -7.95 7.77
CA GLY A 30 -8.78 -8.82 6.69
C GLY A 30 -9.32 -8.41 5.32
N HIS A 31 -10.60 -8.02 5.24
CA HIS A 31 -11.19 -7.48 4.01
C HIS A 31 -10.66 -6.09 3.65
N LYS A 32 -10.47 -5.19 4.61
CA LYS A 32 -9.88 -3.86 4.38
C LYS A 32 -8.45 -3.97 3.88
N SER A 33 -7.61 -4.81 4.48
CA SER A 33 -6.26 -5.09 3.99
C SER A 33 -6.30 -5.68 2.58
N SER A 34 -7.20 -6.63 2.30
CA SER A 34 -7.35 -7.17 0.94
C SER A 34 -7.76 -6.10 -0.09
N ILE A 35 -8.66 -5.18 0.28
CA ILE A 35 -9.07 -4.07 -0.59
C ILE A 35 -7.95 -3.04 -0.74
N ALA A 36 -7.27 -2.67 0.35
CA ALA A 36 -6.14 -1.74 0.34
C ALA A 36 -4.98 -2.27 -0.53
N THR A 37 -4.56 -3.51 -0.33
CA THR A 37 -3.56 -4.18 -1.17
C THR A 37 -4.01 -4.31 -2.63
N ARG A 38 -5.32 -4.43 -2.91
CA ARG A 38 -5.87 -4.40 -4.28
C ARG A 38 -5.95 -3.00 -4.89
N LEU A 39 -6.00 -1.96 -4.07
CA LEU A 39 -6.04 -0.56 -4.49
C LEU A 39 -4.65 0.04 -4.63
N GLU A 40 -3.69 -0.44 -3.84
CA GLU A 40 -2.28 -0.12 -3.95
C GLU A 40 -1.78 -0.44 -5.36
N ARG A 41 -1.17 0.57 -5.98
CA ARG A 41 -0.50 0.43 -7.26
C ARG A 41 1.00 0.53 -7.04
N GLU A 42 1.72 -0.36 -7.68
CA GLU A 42 3.17 -0.32 -7.72
C GLU A 42 3.64 0.90 -8.55
N PHE A 43 4.62 1.61 -8.04
CA PHE A 43 5.31 2.70 -8.73
C PHE A 43 6.81 2.48 -8.70
N ILE A 44 7.44 2.69 -9.86
CA ILE A 44 8.89 2.65 -10.02
C ILE A 44 9.44 4.06 -9.98
N PHE A 45 10.34 4.31 -9.03
CA PHE A 45 11.06 5.57 -8.88
C PHE A 45 12.29 5.56 -9.79
N THR A 46 12.41 6.60 -10.60
CA THR A 46 13.53 6.80 -11.52
C THR A 46 14.15 8.17 -11.28
N ASP A 47 15.48 8.23 -11.26
CA ASP A 47 16.18 9.51 -11.18
C ASP A 47 15.93 10.30 -12.47
N TYR A 48 15.60 11.58 -12.33
CA TYR A 48 15.23 12.41 -13.46
C TYR A 48 16.43 12.67 -14.39
N ASP A 49 17.62 12.84 -13.81
CA ASP A 49 18.83 13.26 -14.52
C ASP A 49 19.54 12.04 -15.12
N THR A 50 19.67 10.94 -14.38
CA THR A 50 20.37 9.72 -14.86
C THR A 50 19.45 8.68 -15.50
N LYS A 51 18.13 8.79 -15.29
CA LYS A 51 17.13 7.74 -15.64
C LYS A 51 17.37 6.40 -14.95
N GLU A 52 18.22 6.36 -13.93
CA GLU A 52 18.50 5.15 -13.18
C GLU A 52 17.36 4.79 -12.22
N PHE A 53 17.23 3.50 -11.94
CA PHE A 53 16.31 2.99 -10.95
C PHE A 53 16.71 3.46 -9.54
N VAL A 54 15.75 3.99 -8.79
CA VAL A 54 15.94 4.44 -7.41
C VAL A 54 15.33 3.45 -6.42
N ALA A 55 14.05 3.13 -6.61
CA ALA A 55 13.26 2.29 -5.71
C ALA A 55 11.95 1.84 -6.37
N THR A 56 11.27 0.90 -5.73
CA THR A 56 9.88 0.54 -6.00
C THR A 56 9.09 0.72 -4.71
N ASP A 57 7.89 1.28 -4.81
CA ASP A 57 6.97 1.35 -3.67
C ASP A 57 5.50 1.30 -4.13
N CYS A 58 4.60 0.94 -3.22
CA CYS A 58 3.17 0.76 -3.47
C CYS A 58 2.37 1.89 -2.83
N PHE A 59 1.48 2.51 -3.61
CA PHE A 59 0.64 3.59 -3.11
C PHE A 59 -0.82 3.40 -3.50
N ILE A 60 -1.73 3.66 -2.53
CA ILE A 60 -3.13 3.93 -2.84
C ILE A 60 -3.24 5.29 -3.54
N THR A 61 -2.49 6.29 -3.06
CA THR A 61 -2.35 7.61 -3.68
C THR A 61 -0.86 7.95 -3.75
N PRO A 62 -0.24 8.01 -4.94
CA PRO A 62 1.19 8.31 -5.05
C PRO A 62 1.48 9.76 -4.65
N PRO A 63 2.72 10.07 -4.24
CA PRO A 63 3.12 11.44 -3.91
C PRO A 63 2.98 12.36 -5.12
N MET A 64 2.59 13.60 -4.89
CA MET A 64 2.37 14.62 -5.91
C MET A 64 3.67 15.31 -6.33
N LYS A 65 3.67 15.92 -7.51
CA LYS A 65 4.78 16.77 -7.96
C LYS A 65 5.06 17.88 -6.94
N GLY A 66 6.33 18.05 -6.56
CA GLY A 66 6.80 19.00 -5.55
C GLY A 66 6.85 18.43 -4.13
N GLU A 67 6.27 17.25 -3.88
CA GLU A 67 6.43 16.56 -2.60
C GLU A 67 7.79 15.88 -2.50
N TYR A 68 8.19 15.56 -1.27
CA TYR A 68 9.44 14.86 -0.99
C TYR A 68 9.17 13.42 -0.59
N TYR A 69 9.94 12.51 -1.18
CA TYR A 69 9.96 11.09 -0.85
C TYR A 69 11.28 10.73 -0.16
N VAL A 70 11.20 10.15 1.03
CA VAL A 70 12.36 9.83 1.87
C VAL A 70 12.59 8.32 1.83
N THR A 71 13.77 7.91 1.39
CA THR A 71 14.23 6.52 1.50
C THR A 71 15.23 6.38 2.65
N ASN A 72 15.65 5.16 2.95
CA ASN A 72 16.76 4.91 3.88
C ASN A 72 18.11 5.49 3.44
N ARG A 73 18.26 5.89 2.16
CA ARG A 73 19.52 6.39 1.58
C ARG A 73 19.51 7.88 1.29
N ALA A 74 18.36 8.46 0.97
CA ALA A 74 18.30 9.85 0.51
C ALA A 74 16.88 10.43 0.60
N ILE A 75 16.80 11.75 0.48
CA ILE A 75 15.58 12.52 0.24
C ILE A 75 15.52 12.86 -1.24
N TYR A 76 14.38 12.59 -1.87
CA TYR A 76 14.12 12.90 -3.27
C TYR A 76 12.93 13.85 -3.40
N GLU A 77 12.99 14.79 -4.34
CA GLU A 77 11.84 15.61 -4.74
C GLU A 77 11.13 14.95 -5.93
N VAL A 78 9.80 14.89 -5.88
CA VAL A 78 8.97 14.35 -6.97
C VAL A 78 8.82 15.38 -8.07
N LEU A 79 9.28 15.07 -9.28
CA LEU A 79 9.22 15.97 -10.43
C LEU A 79 8.05 15.64 -11.37
N GLN A 80 7.73 14.35 -11.52
CA GLN A 80 6.64 13.90 -12.38
C GLN A 80 6.11 12.55 -11.91
N VAL A 81 4.79 12.40 -11.93
CA VAL A 81 4.09 11.13 -11.70
C VAL A 81 3.41 10.74 -13.00
N THR A 82 3.68 9.52 -13.49
CA THR A 82 3.06 8.97 -14.68
C THR A 82 2.31 7.71 -14.29
N HIS A 83 0.99 7.75 -14.46
CA HIS A 83 0.14 6.59 -14.23
C HIS A 83 0.13 5.69 -15.47
N ALA A 84 0.17 4.38 -15.29
CA ALA A 84 -0.05 3.44 -16.38
C ALA A 84 -1.49 3.58 -16.92
N ALA A 85 -1.62 3.71 -18.24
CA ALA A 85 -2.89 3.98 -18.91
C ALA A 85 -3.87 2.78 -18.90
N SER A 86 -3.40 1.55 -18.70
CA SER A 86 -4.28 0.38 -18.60
C SER A 86 -3.68 -0.78 -17.78
N SER A 87 -4.58 -1.44 -17.06
CA SER A 87 -4.42 -2.69 -16.28
C SER A 87 -3.66 -2.61 -14.96
N LEU A 88 -4.23 -3.31 -13.97
CA LEU A 88 -3.73 -3.59 -12.61
C LEU A 88 -2.34 -4.27 -12.56
N ARG A 89 -1.62 -4.36 -13.67
CA ARG A 89 -0.38 -5.15 -13.83
C ARG A 89 0.83 -4.32 -14.26
N THR A 90 0.64 -3.08 -14.70
CA THR A 90 1.76 -2.24 -15.13
C THR A 90 2.04 -1.17 -14.07
N PRO A 91 3.25 -1.15 -13.50
CA PRO A 91 3.64 -0.12 -12.54
C PRO A 91 3.54 1.27 -13.15
N GLY A 92 3.11 2.24 -12.35
CA GLY A 92 3.32 3.65 -12.68
C GLY A 92 4.80 4.01 -12.55
N THR A 93 5.19 5.19 -13.02
CA THR A 93 6.54 5.71 -12.83
C THR A 93 6.51 7.05 -12.10
N ILE A 94 7.45 7.24 -11.20
CA ILE A 94 7.67 8.50 -10.49
C ILE A 94 9.09 8.95 -10.83
N GLN A 95 9.21 10.08 -11.51
CA GLN A 95 10.51 10.71 -11.73
C GLN A 95 10.83 11.61 -10.55
N VAL A 96 12.01 11.40 -9.98
CA VAL A 96 12.46 12.10 -8.79
C VAL A 96 13.87 12.66 -8.97
N ARG A 97 14.21 13.67 -8.19
CA ARG A 97 15.58 14.21 -8.12
C ARG A 97 16.11 14.10 -6.72
N LYS A 98 17.33 13.57 -6.56
CA LYS A 98 17.99 13.51 -5.26
C LYS A 98 18.27 14.92 -4.73
N GLN A 99 17.77 15.23 -3.54
CA GLN A 99 17.97 16.51 -2.85
C GLN A 99 19.01 16.40 -1.74
N ARG A 100 19.06 15.25 -1.06
CA ARG A 100 20.01 15.01 0.02
C ARG A 100 20.32 13.53 0.16
N GLU A 101 21.58 13.18 0.32
CA GLU A 101 22.00 11.83 0.67
C GLU A 101 22.18 11.69 2.19
N PHE A 102 21.72 10.57 2.74
CA PHE A 102 22.00 10.20 4.12
C PHE A 102 23.34 9.47 4.16
N LYS A 103 24.24 9.94 5.04
CA LYS A 103 25.45 9.18 5.34
C LYS A 103 25.03 7.94 6.12
N THR A 104 25.26 6.76 5.58
CA THR A 104 25.18 5.53 6.37
C THR A 104 26.19 5.64 7.51
N ALA A 105 25.74 5.39 8.74
CA ALA A 105 26.67 5.16 9.85
C ALA A 105 27.48 3.92 9.47
N GLY A 106 28.79 4.09 9.32
CA GLY A 106 29.73 3.02 8.98
C GLY A 106 29.83 1.96 10.04
#